data_AF-A0A3E4GPW1-F1
#
_entry.id   AF-A0A3E4GPW1-F1
#
_cell.length_a   1.000
_cell.length_b   1.000
_cell.length_c   1.000
_cell.angle_alpha   90.00
_cell.angle_beta   90.00
_cell.angle_gamma   90.00
#
_symmetry.space_group_name_H-M   'P 1'
#
loop_
_entity.id
_entity.type
_entity.pdbx_description
1 polymer ?
#
loop_
_entity_poly.entity_id
_entity_poly.type
_entity_poly.pdbx_seq_one_letter_code
_entity_poly.pdbx_strand_id
1 'polypeptide(L)'
;MESKRQLTREELLEMESAPKTKMQHMLDVVICFCPYFAAIIMFLIYYLMPDAVQNFNPHVFTIVVCFFLALYLIMVVRGLLNKSYFVKVRHKAPLYSVIILVIMLYDFLTVKTGILKQPFFPCVNTILCAIIDDRALLLKSTLYSLRLLFTGYFIGAILGLITGVACGYSKRINYWVSPIIKMLGPIPSTTWIPIIMVLVSSLFKGSVFIIALGVWFALTIASSTGIQNVDKAYLEAARTLGAKGHQLVFRVAIPHAMPNILQGMTQGMSSACTALLVAEMMGAEAGLGWYIQWQKSWAIYSKMYAAIVLICLIFTAVTFILNVIKRIVLRWQEGVVK
;
A
#
# COMPACT_ATOMS: atom_id res chain seq x y z
N MET A 1 25.26 43.43 14.14
CA MET A 1 24.55 42.72 13.06
C MET A 1 23.96 41.45 13.65
N GLU A 2 22.70 41.51 14.10
CA GLU A 2 22.01 40.33 14.64
C GLU A 2 21.67 39.36 13.50
N SER A 3 22.13 38.11 13.65
CA SER A 3 21.79 37.00 12.78
C SER A 3 20.28 36.75 12.87
N LYS A 4 19.51 37.13 11.83
CA LYS A 4 18.09 36.78 11.71
C LYS A 4 17.98 35.25 11.60
N ARG A 5 17.68 34.59 12.72
CA ARG A 5 17.29 33.18 12.78
C ARG A 5 16.15 32.95 11.79
N GLN A 6 16.35 32.11 10.78
CA GLN A 6 15.28 31.70 9.87
C GLN A 6 14.25 30.91 10.69
N LEU A 7 13.06 31.48 10.83
CA LEU A 7 11.93 30.84 11.50
C LEU A 7 11.49 29.63 10.68
N THR A 8 11.24 28.53 11.38
CA THR A 8 10.70 27.30 10.81
C THR A 8 9.25 27.56 10.34
N ARG A 9 8.77 26.89 9.29
CA ARG A 9 7.38 27.06 8.79
C ARG A 9 6.32 26.92 9.89
N GLU A 10 6.58 26.06 10.88
CA GLU A 10 5.73 25.86 12.04
C GLU A 10 5.70 27.09 12.96
N GLU A 11 6.82 27.78 13.16
CA GLU A 11 6.91 29.02 13.94
C GLU A 11 6.20 30.20 13.23
N LEU A 12 6.23 30.24 11.89
CA LEU A 12 5.48 31.23 11.10
C LEU A 12 3.95 31.01 11.20
N LEU A 13 3.50 29.76 11.11
CA LEU A 13 2.09 29.41 11.27
C LEU A 13 1.58 29.66 12.69
N GLU A 14 2.42 29.45 13.71
CA GLU A 14 2.08 29.82 15.09
C GLU A 14 1.93 31.33 15.26
N MET A 15 2.79 32.13 14.61
CA MET A 15 2.70 33.60 14.62
C MET A 15 1.45 34.13 13.87
N GLU A 16 1.01 33.44 12.82
CA GLU A 16 -0.21 33.78 12.08
C GLU A 16 -1.50 33.35 12.81
N SER A 17 -1.41 32.36 13.70
CA SER A 17 -2.57 31.86 14.44
C SER A 17 -2.85 32.68 15.71
N ALA A 18 -4.11 33.06 15.93
CA ALA A 18 -4.51 33.74 17.16
C ALA A 18 -4.14 32.90 18.40
N PRO A 19 -3.64 33.51 19.49
CA PRO A 19 -3.25 32.80 20.70
C PRO A 19 -4.46 32.03 21.25
N LYS A 20 -4.34 30.70 21.32
CA LYS A 20 -5.42 29.83 21.78
C LYS A 20 -5.75 30.12 23.24
N THR A 21 -7.03 30.17 23.57
CA THR A 21 -7.50 30.26 24.96
C THR A 21 -7.22 28.96 25.71
N LYS A 22 -7.12 29.03 27.06
CA LYS A 22 -6.93 27.83 27.92
C LYS A 22 -7.98 26.74 27.64
N MET A 23 -9.22 27.14 27.36
CA MET A 23 -10.31 26.24 27.00
C MET A 23 -10.08 25.51 25.67
N GLN A 24 -9.57 26.20 24.64
CA GLN A 24 -9.24 25.58 23.35
C GLN A 24 -8.07 24.59 23.48
N HIS A 25 -7.06 24.92 24.29
CA HIS A 25 -5.97 24.00 24.58
C HIS A 25 -6.46 22.73 25.30
N MET A 26 -7.35 22.89 26.29
CA MET A 26 -7.99 21.76 26.97
C MET A 26 -8.79 20.89 25.99
N LEU A 27 -9.58 21.49 25.10
CA LEU A 27 -10.32 20.77 24.07
C LEU A 27 -9.40 20.00 23.11
N ASP A 28 -8.28 20.59 22.70
CA ASP A 28 -7.32 19.89 21.84
C ASP A 28 -6.71 18.67 22.53
N VAL A 29 -6.42 18.77 23.82
CA VAL A 29 -5.96 17.61 24.61
C VAL A 29 -7.06 16.55 24.68
N VAL A 30 -8.30 16.93 24.99
CA VAL A 30 -9.45 15.99 25.01
C VAL A 30 -9.59 15.25 23.68
N ILE A 31 -9.41 15.95 22.55
CA ILE A 31 -9.54 15.33 21.23
C ILE A 31 -8.42 14.32 20.95
N CYS A 32 -7.20 14.56 21.44
CA CYS A 32 -6.13 13.56 21.38
C CYS A 32 -6.50 12.26 22.12
N PHE A 33 -7.34 12.34 23.15
CA PHE A 33 -7.81 11.17 23.92
C PHE A 33 -9.11 10.55 23.40
N CYS A 34 -9.77 11.11 22.38
CA CYS A 34 -10.97 10.52 21.75
C CYS A 34 -10.86 9.02 21.42
N PRO A 35 -9.72 8.48 20.94
CA PRO A 35 -9.60 7.03 20.68
C PRO A 35 -9.75 6.17 21.94
N TYR A 36 -9.31 6.67 23.10
CA TYR A 36 -9.49 5.96 24.37
C TYR A 36 -10.94 5.96 24.83
N PHE A 37 -11.64 7.09 24.71
CA PHE A 37 -13.07 7.14 25.02
C PHE A 37 -13.86 6.15 24.15
N ALA A 38 -13.57 6.11 22.84
CA ALA A 38 -14.18 5.13 21.94
C ALA A 38 -13.86 3.68 22.33
N ALA A 39 -12.61 3.39 22.72
CA ALA A 39 -12.21 2.06 23.15
C ALA A 39 -12.85 1.63 24.47
N ILE A 40 -13.02 2.54 25.44
CA ILE A 40 -13.72 2.27 26.69
C ILE A 40 -15.18 1.89 26.40
N ILE A 41 -15.86 2.64 25.53
CA ILE A 41 -17.24 2.32 25.10
C ILE A 41 -17.28 0.95 24.43
N MET A 42 -16.32 0.67 23.52
CA MET A 42 -16.20 -0.64 22.87
C MET A 42 -16.06 -1.77 23.90
N PHE A 43 -15.16 -1.64 24.88
CA PHE A 43 -14.96 -2.69 25.90
C PHE A 43 -16.16 -2.85 26.83
N LEU A 44 -16.83 -1.75 27.20
CA LEU A 44 -18.07 -1.82 27.98
C LEU A 44 -19.13 -2.61 27.21
N ILE A 45 -19.37 -2.31 25.94
CA ILE A 45 -20.33 -3.05 25.12
C ILE A 45 -19.88 -4.52 24.96
N TYR A 46 -18.59 -4.75 24.72
CA TYR A 46 -18.04 -6.07 24.46
C TYR A 46 -18.14 -7.03 25.66
N TYR A 47 -17.96 -6.55 26.88
CA TYR A 47 -17.99 -7.40 28.08
C TYR A 47 -19.33 -7.39 28.83
N LEU A 48 -20.07 -6.28 28.81
CA LEU A 48 -21.25 -6.11 29.64
C LEU A 48 -22.54 -6.60 28.96
N MET A 49 -22.59 -6.56 27.63
CA MET A 49 -23.74 -7.02 26.86
C MET A 49 -23.64 -8.53 26.60
N PRO A 50 -24.72 -9.31 26.79
CA PRO A 50 -24.68 -10.75 26.51
C PRO A 50 -24.46 -11.03 25.02
N ASP A 51 -23.74 -12.11 24.73
CA ASP A 51 -23.47 -12.56 23.36
C ASP A 51 -24.68 -13.32 22.79
N ALA A 52 -25.15 -12.92 21.61
CA ALA A 52 -26.17 -13.66 20.87
C ALA A 52 -25.59 -14.88 20.12
N VAL A 53 -24.28 -14.84 19.83
CA VAL A 53 -23.55 -15.91 19.14
C VAL A 53 -22.27 -16.25 19.92
N GLN A 54 -21.91 -17.53 19.97
CA GLN A 54 -20.76 -17.99 20.73
C GLN A 54 -19.45 -17.34 20.25
N ASN A 55 -18.73 -16.73 21.21
CA ASN A 55 -17.47 -16.04 20.97
C ASN A 55 -16.33 -16.76 21.71
N PHE A 56 -15.54 -17.54 20.97
CA PHE A 56 -14.44 -18.31 21.53
C PHE A 56 -13.22 -17.43 21.83
N ASN A 57 -12.64 -17.53 23.03
CA ASN A 57 -11.46 -16.78 23.46
C ASN A 57 -11.60 -15.24 23.28
N PRO A 58 -12.59 -14.58 23.94
CA PRO A 58 -12.85 -13.15 23.77
C PRO A 58 -11.67 -12.25 24.16
N HIS A 59 -10.70 -12.77 24.93
CA HIS A 59 -9.52 -12.03 25.35
C HIS A 59 -8.57 -11.67 24.21
N VAL A 60 -8.55 -12.42 23.10
CA VAL A 60 -7.62 -12.16 21.99
C VAL A 60 -7.89 -10.79 21.37
N PHE A 61 -9.16 -10.49 21.07
CA PHE A 61 -9.58 -9.19 20.58
C PHE A 61 -9.16 -8.05 21.52
N THR A 62 -9.44 -8.17 22.81
CA THR A 62 -9.08 -7.16 23.81
C THR A 62 -7.58 -6.94 23.90
N ILE A 63 -6.77 -8.01 23.88
CA ILE A 63 -5.30 -7.91 23.90
C ILE A 63 -4.79 -7.13 22.68
N VAL A 64 -5.33 -7.42 21.49
CA VAL A 64 -4.93 -6.74 20.25
C VAL A 64 -5.32 -5.25 20.28
N VAL A 65 -6.52 -4.91 20.72
CA VAL A 65 -6.94 -3.51 20.87
C VAL A 65 -6.08 -2.78 21.90
N CYS A 66 -5.80 -3.40 23.05
CA CYS A 66 -4.91 -2.84 24.08
C CYS A 66 -3.49 -2.61 23.55
N PHE A 67 -2.96 -3.52 22.72
CA PHE A 67 -1.66 -3.34 22.07
C PHE A 67 -1.63 -2.10 21.17
N PHE A 68 -2.64 -1.91 20.31
CA PHE A 68 -2.73 -0.72 19.47
C PHE A 68 -2.95 0.58 20.26
N LEU A 69 -3.73 0.53 21.34
CA LEU A 69 -3.89 1.66 22.26
C LEU A 69 -2.58 2.00 22.96
N ALA A 70 -1.78 1.01 23.37
CA ALA A 70 -0.46 1.26 23.95
C ALA A 70 0.49 1.93 22.94
N LEU A 71 0.49 1.50 21.68
CA LEU A 71 1.24 2.18 20.61
C LEU A 71 0.76 3.62 20.40
N TYR A 72 -0.56 3.84 20.45
CA TYR A 72 -1.14 5.18 20.37
C TYR A 72 -0.78 6.04 21.58
N LEU A 73 -0.66 5.46 22.78
CA LEU A 73 -0.21 6.16 23.99
C LEU A 73 1.18 6.75 23.80
N ILE A 74 2.09 5.98 23.22
CA ILE A 74 3.45 6.46 22.92
C ILE A 74 3.39 7.69 22.00
N MET A 75 2.46 7.71 21.03
CA MET A 75 2.27 8.88 20.16
C MET A 75 1.70 10.08 20.92
N VAL A 76 0.70 9.87 21.79
CA VAL A 76 0.10 10.94 22.61
C VAL A 76 1.12 11.52 23.59
N VAL A 77 1.86 10.68 24.31
CA VAL A 77 2.92 11.13 25.24
C VAL A 77 3.99 11.93 24.50
N ARG A 78 4.47 11.44 23.35
CA ARG A 78 5.40 12.20 22.50
C ARG A 78 4.80 13.51 22.00
N GLY A 79 3.50 13.54 21.70
CA GLY A 79 2.77 14.74 21.34
C GLY A 79 2.71 15.76 22.49
N LEU A 80 2.44 15.33 23.72
CA LEU A 80 2.40 16.22 24.89
C LEU A 80 3.77 16.82 25.20
N LEU A 81 4.87 16.10 24.91
CA LEU A 81 6.24 16.57 25.10
C LEU A 81 6.71 17.49 23.95
N ASN A 82 6.12 17.40 22.76
CA ASN A 82 6.57 18.14 21.58
C ASN A 82 5.38 18.70 20.77
N LYS A 83 5.25 20.03 20.73
CA LYS A 83 4.17 20.75 20.03
C LYS A 83 3.98 20.34 18.57
N SER A 84 5.06 20.11 17.81
CA SER A 84 4.98 19.69 16.41
C SER A 84 4.32 18.31 16.26
N TYR A 85 4.58 17.40 17.19
CA TYR A 85 3.94 16.09 17.24
C TYR A 85 2.50 16.18 17.77
N PHE A 86 2.23 17.09 18.70
CA PHE A 86 0.87 17.32 19.22
C PHE A 86 -0.13 17.61 18.10
N VAL A 87 0.21 18.52 17.19
CA VAL A 87 -0.66 18.88 16.05
C VAL A 87 -0.94 17.66 15.16
N LYS A 88 0.07 16.83 14.89
CA LYS A 88 -0.07 15.60 14.10
C LYS A 88 -0.98 14.58 14.79
N VAL A 89 -0.82 14.39 16.10
CA VAL A 89 -1.65 13.47 16.89
C VAL A 89 -3.09 13.97 16.93
N ARG A 90 -3.30 15.25 17.24
CA ARG A 90 -4.62 15.90 17.26
C ARG A 90 -5.36 15.76 15.94
N HIS A 91 -4.67 15.85 14.81
CA HIS A 91 -5.26 15.69 13.49
C HIS A 91 -5.64 14.24 13.19
N LYS A 92 -4.83 13.26 13.62
CA LYS A 92 -5.09 11.82 13.39
C LYS A 92 -6.05 11.19 14.39
N ALA A 93 -6.22 11.77 15.58
CA ALA A 93 -7.03 11.20 16.65
C ALA A 93 -8.49 10.89 16.24
N PRO A 94 -9.23 11.79 15.55
CA PRO A 94 -10.60 11.49 15.13
C PRO A 94 -10.68 10.30 14.17
N LEU A 95 -9.69 10.13 13.28
CA LEU A 95 -9.64 8.99 12.37
C LEU A 95 -9.51 7.66 13.14
N TYR A 96 -8.64 7.60 14.15
CA TYR A 96 -8.50 6.41 14.98
C TYR A 96 -9.76 6.12 15.80
N SER A 97 -10.43 7.15 16.31
CA SER A 97 -11.75 6.99 16.96
C SER A 97 -12.77 6.38 16.02
N VAL A 98 -12.88 6.88 14.78
CA VAL A 98 -13.81 6.34 13.79
C VAL A 98 -13.48 4.89 13.46
N ILE A 99 -12.20 4.53 13.31
CA ILE A 99 -11.79 3.14 13.07
C ILE A 99 -12.25 2.22 14.22
N ILE A 100 -12.02 2.64 15.48
CA ILE A 100 -12.47 1.89 16.66
C ILE A 100 -14.00 1.76 16.65
N LEU A 101 -14.73 2.83 16.38
CA LEU A 101 -16.20 2.80 16.33
C LEU A 101 -16.74 1.91 15.21
N VAL A 102 -16.09 1.86 14.05
CA VAL A 102 -16.46 0.96 12.94
C VAL A 102 -16.23 -0.50 13.32
N ILE A 103 -15.09 -0.81 13.94
CA ILE A 103 -14.79 -2.16 14.45
C ILE A 103 -15.82 -2.57 15.51
N MET A 104 -16.15 -1.65 16.43
CA MET A 104 -17.15 -1.85 17.46
C MET A 104 -18.54 -2.10 16.86
N LEU A 105 -18.94 -1.31 15.86
CA LEU A 105 -20.22 -1.47 15.17
C LEU A 105 -20.29 -2.83 14.48
N TYR A 106 -19.21 -3.25 13.81
CA TYR A 106 -19.15 -4.56 13.15
C TYR A 106 -19.26 -5.71 14.16
N ASP A 107 -18.54 -5.63 15.29
CA ASP A 107 -18.61 -6.66 16.33
C ASP A 107 -20.00 -6.69 17.01
N PHE A 108 -20.60 -5.53 17.25
CA PHE A 108 -21.98 -5.41 17.74
C PHE A 108 -23.01 -6.03 16.80
N LEU A 109 -22.84 -5.83 15.48
CA LEU A 109 -23.73 -6.41 14.47
C LEU A 109 -23.57 -7.92 14.29
N THR A 110 -22.40 -8.46 14.65
CA THR A 110 -22.08 -9.90 14.50
C THR A 110 -22.34 -10.69 15.78
N VAL A 111 -21.68 -10.33 16.89
CA VAL A 111 -21.72 -11.10 18.15
C VAL A 111 -22.93 -10.73 19.01
N LYS A 112 -23.24 -9.44 19.13
CA LYS A 112 -24.24 -8.95 20.11
C LYS A 112 -25.67 -9.02 19.58
N THR A 113 -25.90 -8.66 18.33
CA THR A 113 -27.24 -8.64 17.74
C THR A 113 -27.54 -9.85 16.84
N GLY A 114 -26.50 -10.52 16.32
CA GLY A 114 -26.67 -11.66 15.40
C GLY A 114 -27.33 -11.29 14.06
N ILE A 115 -27.44 -9.99 13.73
CA ILE A 115 -28.01 -9.52 12.46
C ILE A 115 -27.14 -10.00 11.30
N LEU A 116 -25.82 -9.88 11.47
CA LEU A 116 -24.85 -10.44 10.53
C LEU A 116 -24.58 -11.90 10.89
N LYS A 117 -25.20 -12.80 10.13
CA LYS A 117 -25.18 -14.24 10.41
C LYS A 117 -23.82 -14.88 10.15
N GLN A 118 -23.37 -15.68 11.11
CA GLN A 118 -22.26 -16.62 10.93
C GLN A 118 -22.73 -17.82 10.07
N PRO A 119 -21.87 -18.40 9.21
CA PRO A 119 -20.42 -18.20 9.14
C PRO A 119 -19.98 -17.06 8.22
N PHE A 120 -20.86 -16.47 7.39
CA PHE A 120 -20.48 -15.49 6.36
C PHE A 120 -19.84 -14.21 6.91
N PHE A 121 -20.27 -13.77 8.08
CA PHE A 121 -19.75 -12.60 8.78
C PHE A 121 -19.16 -13.02 10.14
N PRO A 122 -17.89 -13.50 10.15
CA PRO A 122 -17.23 -13.89 11.39
C PRO A 122 -16.90 -12.67 12.25
N CYS A 123 -17.01 -12.80 13.56
CA CYS A 123 -16.62 -11.71 14.46
C CYS A 123 -15.11 -11.44 14.40
N VAL A 124 -14.71 -10.22 14.73
CA VAL A 124 -13.30 -9.78 14.65
C VAL A 124 -12.40 -10.69 15.49
N ASN A 125 -12.87 -11.11 16.66
CA ASN A 125 -12.15 -12.02 17.52
C ASN A 125 -11.81 -13.36 16.85
N THR A 126 -12.77 -13.98 16.16
CA THR A 126 -12.51 -15.25 15.44
C THR A 126 -11.55 -15.09 14.27
N ILE A 127 -11.54 -13.92 13.61
CA ILE A 127 -10.56 -13.61 12.57
C ILE A 127 -9.15 -13.54 13.19
N LEU A 128 -9.01 -12.88 14.34
CA LEU A 128 -7.73 -12.79 15.05
C LEU A 128 -7.24 -14.15 15.55
N CYS A 129 -8.12 -14.97 16.13
CA CYS A 129 -7.79 -16.35 16.52
C CYS A 129 -7.34 -17.16 15.30
N ALA A 130 -8.02 -17.05 14.16
CA ALA A 130 -7.63 -17.75 12.93
C ALA A 130 -6.23 -17.37 12.44
N ILE A 131 -5.80 -16.11 12.61
CA ILE A 131 -4.42 -15.68 12.29
C ILE A 131 -3.41 -16.40 13.19
N ILE A 132 -3.73 -16.56 14.47
CA ILE A 132 -2.85 -17.20 15.47
C ILE A 132 -2.79 -18.71 15.26
N ASP A 133 -3.94 -19.35 15.03
CA ASP A 133 -4.07 -20.80 14.90
C ASP A 133 -3.38 -21.31 13.62
N ASP A 134 -3.61 -20.65 12.49
CA ASP A 134 -3.03 -21.04 11.20
C ASP A 134 -1.73 -20.29 10.87
N ARG A 135 -1.09 -19.64 11.85
CA ARG A 135 0.09 -18.77 11.66
C ARG A 135 1.20 -19.40 10.82
N ALA A 136 1.49 -20.69 11.01
CA ALA A 136 2.56 -21.39 10.30
C ALA A 136 2.23 -21.53 8.80
N LEU A 137 0.97 -21.88 8.49
CA LEU A 137 0.50 -22.02 7.12
C LEU A 137 0.36 -20.65 6.45
N LEU A 138 -0.16 -19.65 7.16
CA LEU A 138 -0.27 -18.28 6.67
C LEU A 138 1.11 -17.65 6.38
N LEU A 139 2.11 -17.90 7.23
CA LEU A 139 3.48 -17.46 7.00
C LEU A 139 4.08 -18.14 5.76
N LYS A 140 3.90 -19.46 5.63
CA LYS A 140 4.34 -20.21 4.44
C LYS A 140 3.68 -19.65 3.18
N SER A 141 2.36 -19.50 3.17
CA SER A 141 1.60 -18.92 2.06
C SER A 141 2.06 -17.49 1.72
N THR A 142 2.34 -16.67 2.73
CA THR A 142 2.89 -15.32 2.55
C THR A 142 4.23 -15.35 1.82
N LEU A 143 5.13 -16.26 2.18
CA LEU A 143 6.43 -16.39 1.51
C LEU A 143 6.29 -16.81 0.04
N TYR A 144 5.38 -17.74 -0.27
CA TYR A 144 5.08 -18.12 -1.66
C TYR A 144 4.54 -16.94 -2.46
N SER A 145 3.59 -16.18 -1.89
CA SER A 145 3.04 -14.97 -2.53
C SER A 145 4.10 -13.91 -2.77
N LEU A 146 4.96 -13.62 -1.79
CA LEU A 146 6.05 -12.67 -1.97
C LEU A 146 7.06 -13.12 -3.03
N ARG A 147 7.43 -14.41 -3.02
CA ARG A 147 8.32 -14.97 -4.04
C ARG A 147 7.72 -14.79 -5.44
N LEU A 148 6.45 -15.16 -5.62
CA LEU A 148 5.75 -15.05 -6.89
C LEU A 148 5.63 -13.58 -7.34
N LEU A 149 5.21 -12.70 -6.43
CA LEU A 149 5.08 -11.26 -6.65
C LEU A 149 6.40 -10.66 -7.14
N PHE A 150 7.48 -10.82 -6.37
CA PHE A 150 8.76 -10.20 -6.71
C PHE A 150 9.38 -10.80 -7.98
N THR A 151 9.21 -12.10 -8.22
CA THR A 151 9.69 -12.72 -9.46
C THR A 151 9.02 -12.09 -10.68
N GLY A 152 7.68 -12.03 -10.69
CA GLY A 152 6.94 -11.38 -11.79
C GLY A 152 7.23 -9.88 -11.88
N TYR A 153 7.30 -9.21 -10.73
CA TYR A 153 7.56 -7.77 -10.68
C TYR A 153 8.91 -7.39 -11.26
N PHE A 154 10.00 -8.04 -10.85
CA PHE A 154 11.32 -7.70 -11.36
C PHE A 154 11.49 -8.06 -12.83
N ILE A 155 10.94 -9.18 -13.30
CA ILE A 155 10.95 -9.53 -14.74
C ILE A 155 10.21 -8.47 -15.54
N GLY A 156 8.98 -8.12 -15.13
CA GLY A 156 8.18 -7.09 -15.79
C GLY A 156 8.83 -5.72 -15.73
N ALA A 157 9.46 -5.36 -14.61
CA ALA A 157 10.14 -4.08 -14.44
C ALA A 157 11.40 -3.99 -15.33
N ILE A 158 12.22 -5.03 -15.41
CA ILE A 158 13.39 -5.03 -16.29
C ILE A 158 12.95 -4.89 -17.75
N LEU A 159 12.00 -5.72 -18.18
CA LEU A 159 11.49 -5.66 -19.55
C LEU A 159 10.86 -4.29 -19.84
N GLY A 160 10.04 -3.78 -18.92
CA GLY A 160 9.30 -2.53 -19.08
C GLY A 160 10.20 -1.31 -19.12
N LEU A 161 11.27 -1.32 -18.32
CA LEU A 161 12.29 -0.28 -18.36
C LEU A 161 13.03 -0.30 -19.69
N ILE A 162 13.46 -1.48 -20.15
CA ILE A 162 14.16 -1.62 -21.44
C ILE A 162 13.27 -1.14 -22.60
N THR A 163 12.03 -1.64 -22.69
CA THR A 163 11.10 -1.26 -23.77
C THR A 163 10.71 0.20 -23.67
N GLY A 164 10.44 0.71 -22.46
CA GLY A 164 10.08 2.10 -22.23
C GLY A 164 11.19 3.07 -22.58
N VAL A 165 12.44 2.77 -22.18
CA VAL A 165 13.61 3.57 -22.55
C VAL A 165 13.85 3.55 -24.05
N ALA A 166 13.75 2.38 -24.67
CA ALA A 166 13.92 2.22 -26.12
C ALA A 166 12.86 3.00 -26.93
N CYS A 167 11.59 2.94 -26.52
CA CYS A 167 10.49 3.68 -27.16
C CYS A 167 10.58 5.20 -26.90
N GLY A 168 11.02 5.59 -25.71
CA GLY A 168 11.19 7.00 -25.36
C GLY A 168 12.28 7.67 -26.20
N TYR A 169 13.40 6.97 -26.41
CA TYR A 169 14.56 7.50 -27.12
C TYR A 169 14.47 7.36 -28.65
N SER A 170 13.94 6.25 -29.17
CA SER A 170 13.94 5.95 -30.61
C SER A 170 12.55 6.05 -31.22
N LYS A 171 12.37 7.04 -32.12
CA LYS A 171 11.13 7.18 -32.92
C LYS A 171 10.81 5.93 -33.74
N ARG A 172 11.84 5.23 -34.24
CA ARG A 172 11.66 3.99 -35.03
C ARG A 172 11.12 2.86 -34.16
N ILE A 173 11.67 2.66 -32.96
CA ILE A 173 11.17 1.62 -32.04
C ILE A 173 9.75 1.98 -31.59
N ASN A 174 9.51 3.25 -31.24
CA ASN A 174 8.19 3.71 -30.83
C ASN A 174 7.13 3.49 -31.92
N TYR A 175 7.47 3.69 -33.20
CA TYR A 175 6.54 3.45 -34.31
C TYR A 175 6.03 2.00 -34.35
N TRP A 176 6.90 1.01 -34.12
CA TRP A 176 6.53 -0.40 -34.15
C TRP A 176 5.92 -0.93 -32.84
N VAL A 177 6.38 -0.41 -31.71
CA VAL A 177 5.94 -0.89 -30.39
C VAL A 177 4.69 -0.16 -29.90
N SER A 178 4.48 1.11 -30.28
CA SER A 178 3.31 1.89 -29.85
C SER A 178 1.96 1.22 -30.19
N PRO A 179 1.74 0.61 -31.37
CA PRO A 179 0.50 -0.10 -31.65
C PRO A 179 0.24 -1.25 -30.67
N ILE A 180 1.29 -2.03 -30.33
CA ILE A 180 1.20 -3.15 -29.38
C ILE A 180 0.82 -2.62 -27.99
N ILE A 181 1.48 -1.56 -27.52
CA ILE A 181 1.16 -0.93 -26.23
C ILE A 181 -0.29 -0.41 -26.24
N LYS A 182 -0.73 0.26 -27.31
CA LYS A 182 -2.10 0.80 -27.39
C LYS A 182 -3.17 -0.29 -27.43
N MET A 183 -2.87 -1.44 -28.05
CA MET A 183 -3.78 -2.57 -28.13
C MET A 183 -3.85 -3.34 -26.80
N LEU A 184 -2.71 -3.61 -26.17
CA LEU A 184 -2.65 -4.35 -24.91
C LEU A 184 -3.07 -3.50 -23.71
N GLY A 185 -2.93 -2.18 -23.80
CA GLY A 185 -3.04 -1.31 -22.64
C GLY A 185 -4.40 -1.24 -21.94
N PRO A 186 -5.52 -1.21 -22.66
CA PRO A 186 -6.84 -1.24 -22.04
C PRO A 186 -7.18 -2.59 -21.38
N ILE A 187 -6.47 -3.67 -21.74
CA ILE A 187 -6.78 -5.03 -21.32
C ILE A 187 -6.02 -5.34 -20.01
N PRO A 188 -6.73 -5.61 -18.89
CA PRO A 188 -6.08 -6.04 -17.67
C PRO A 188 -5.23 -7.29 -17.90
N SER A 189 -4.06 -7.38 -17.26
CA SER A 189 -3.20 -8.56 -17.42
C SER A 189 -3.90 -9.85 -16.99
N THR A 190 -4.82 -9.78 -16.03
CA THR A 190 -5.64 -10.91 -15.55
C THR A 190 -6.56 -11.48 -16.61
N THR A 191 -6.96 -10.72 -17.62
CA THR A 191 -7.81 -11.22 -18.72
C THR A 191 -7.10 -12.31 -19.54
N TRP A 192 -5.77 -12.35 -19.50
CA TRP A 192 -4.96 -13.32 -20.24
C TRP A 192 -4.89 -14.70 -19.56
N ILE A 193 -5.42 -14.86 -18.34
CA ILE A 193 -5.32 -16.11 -17.57
C ILE A 193 -5.76 -17.34 -18.37
N PRO A 194 -6.93 -17.38 -19.02
CA PRO A 194 -7.38 -18.60 -19.72
C PRO A 194 -6.41 -19.05 -20.82
N ILE A 195 -5.89 -18.10 -21.59
CA ILE A 195 -4.93 -18.37 -22.68
C ILE A 195 -3.62 -18.88 -22.09
N ILE A 196 -3.11 -18.22 -21.06
CA ILE A 196 -1.82 -18.56 -20.43
C ILE A 196 -1.86 -19.92 -19.74
N MET A 197 -2.99 -20.28 -19.13
CA MET A 197 -3.16 -21.60 -18.50
C MET A 197 -3.12 -22.76 -19.50
N VAL A 198 -3.49 -22.52 -20.76
CA VAL A 198 -3.38 -23.53 -21.83
C VAL A 198 -1.97 -23.59 -22.41
N LEU A 199 -1.30 -22.45 -22.55
CA LEU A 199 0.01 -22.37 -23.21
C LEU A 199 1.18 -22.78 -22.31
N VAL A 200 1.07 -22.57 -21.00
CA VAL A 200 2.18 -22.73 -20.07
C VAL A 200 2.05 -24.03 -19.29
N SER A 201 3.11 -24.83 -19.27
CA SER A 201 3.15 -26.13 -18.57
C SER A 201 3.18 -26.05 -17.04
N SER A 202 3.29 -24.85 -16.47
CA SER A 202 3.40 -24.63 -15.01
C SER A 202 2.64 -23.38 -14.59
N LEU A 203 1.76 -23.53 -13.61
CA LEU A 203 0.93 -22.44 -13.08
C LEU A 203 1.77 -21.32 -12.45
N PHE A 204 2.94 -21.66 -11.89
CA PHE A 204 3.88 -20.66 -11.40
C PHE A 204 4.37 -19.75 -12.53
N LYS A 205 4.81 -20.34 -13.66
CA LYS A 205 5.30 -19.57 -14.82
C LYS A 205 4.19 -18.72 -15.43
N GLY A 206 2.98 -19.26 -15.53
CA GLY A 206 1.82 -18.51 -16.03
C GLY A 206 1.48 -17.31 -15.16
N SER A 207 1.47 -17.49 -13.84
CA SER A 207 1.26 -16.42 -12.87
C SER A 207 2.34 -15.34 -12.94
N VAL A 208 3.61 -15.75 -13.03
CA VAL A 208 4.75 -14.83 -13.24
C VAL A 208 4.55 -14.00 -14.50
N PHE A 209 4.11 -14.62 -15.61
CA PHE A 209 3.87 -13.92 -16.87
C PHE A 209 2.79 -12.84 -16.74
N ILE A 210 1.66 -13.16 -16.09
CA ILE A 210 0.54 -12.21 -15.93
C ILE A 210 0.93 -11.02 -15.05
N ILE A 211 1.69 -11.27 -13.97
CA ILE A 211 2.25 -10.22 -13.11
C ILE A 211 3.24 -9.36 -13.92
N ALA A 212 4.17 -10.01 -14.63
CA ALA A 212 5.18 -9.33 -15.43
C ALA A 212 4.55 -8.47 -16.52
N LEU A 213 3.48 -8.94 -17.18
CA LEU A 213 2.78 -8.19 -18.23
C LEU A 213 2.17 -6.89 -17.72
N GLY A 214 1.52 -6.92 -16.55
CA GLY A 214 0.95 -5.72 -15.92
C GLY A 214 2.01 -4.69 -15.54
N VAL A 215 3.11 -5.15 -14.95
CA VAL A 215 4.24 -4.30 -14.56
C VAL A 215 4.97 -3.75 -15.79
N TRP A 216 5.22 -4.60 -16.78
CA TRP A 216 5.86 -4.24 -18.04
C TRP A 216 5.10 -3.09 -18.71
N PHE A 217 3.78 -3.20 -18.79
CA PHE A 217 2.95 -2.19 -19.43
C PHE A 217 3.03 -0.84 -18.71
N ALA A 218 2.78 -0.82 -17.40
CA ALA A 218 2.81 0.40 -16.59
C ALA A 218 4.18 1.10 -16.67
N LEU A 219 5.27 0.33 -16.58
CA LEU A 219 6.62 0.89 -16.59
C LEU A 219 7.08 1.31 -17.98
N THR A 220 6.66 0.60 -19.04
CA THR A 220 6.95 0.98 -20.43
C THR A 220 6.39 2.36 -20.74
N ILE A 221 5.12 2.59 -20.41
CA ILE A 221 4.46 3.88 -20.68
C ILE A 221 5.11 4.99 -19.87
N ALA A 222 5.30 4.79 -18.57
CA ALA A 222 5.83 5.82 -17.69
C ALA A 222 7.28 6.20 -18.07
N SER A 223 8.11 5.21 -18.40
CA SER A 223 9.50 5.45 -18.81
C SER A 223 9.58 6.12 -20.19
N SER A 224 8.78 5.66 -21.16
CA SER A 224 8.72 6.26 -22.50
C SER A 224 8.27 7.72 -22.44
N THR A 225 7.20 8.00 -21.70
CA THR A 225 6.66 9.35 -21.49
C THR A 225 7.68 10.24 -20.76
N GLY A 226 8.35 9.71 -19.73
CA GLY A 226 9.39 10.44 -19.00
C GLY A 226 10.56 10.88 -19.87
N ILE A 227 10.98 10.04 -20.81
CA ILE A 227 12.08 10.36 -21.73
C ILE A 227 11.62 11.31 -22.84
N GLN A 228 10.41 11.14 -23.37
CA GLN A 228 9.87 12.03 -24.41
C GLN A 228 9.60 13.45 -23.89
N ASN A 229 9.36 13.60 -22.59
CA ASN A 229 9.13 14.89 -21.93
C ASN A 229 10.42 15.60 -21.49
N VAL A 230 11.61 15.05 -21.80
CA VAL A 230 12.87 15.74 -21.53
C VAL A 230 12.96 16.96 -22.44
N ASP A 231 13.21 18.13 -21.85
CA ASP A 231 13.38 19.36 -22.63
C ASP A 231 14.54 19.20 -23.63
N LYS A 232 14.30 19.58 -24.88
CA LYS A 232 15.30 19.58 -25.94
C LYS A 232 16.52 20.41 -25.55
N ALA A 233 16.34 21.49 -24.78
CA ALA A 233 17.43 22.32 -24.29
C ALA A 233 18.46 21.53 -23.48
N TYR A 234 18.03 20.60 -22.61
CA TYR A 234 18.95 19.75 -21.85
C TYR A 234 19.75 18.80 -22.76
N LEU A 235 19.10 18.26 -23.80
CA LEU A 235 19.76 17.37 -24.76
C LEU A 235 20.74 18.13 -25.66
N GLU A 236 20.40 19.35 -26.07
CA GLU A 236 21.26 20.22 -26.86
C GLU A 236 22.47 20.69 -26.06
N ALA A 237 22.28 21.15 -24.83
CA ALA A 237 23.38 21.52 -23.92
C ALA A 237 24.32 20.35 -23.63
N ALA A 238 23.80 19.13 -23.47
CA ALA A 238 24.65 17.96 -23.32
C ALA A 238 25.45 17.64 -24.58
N ARG A 239 24.87 17.86 -25.77
CA ARG A 239 25.57 17.68 -27.06
C ARG A 239 26.68 18.71 -27.27
N THR A 240 26.50 19.97 -26.85
CA THR A 240 27.57 20.99 -26.93
C THR A 240 28.74 20.66 -26.02
N LEU A 241 28.49 19.99 -24.88
CA LEU A 241 29.51 19.42 -24.00
C LEU A 241 30.11 18.08 -24.49
N GLY A 242 29.75 17.64 -25.70
CA GLY A 242 30.32 16.45 -26.34
C GLY A 242 29.60 15.13 -26.05
N ALA A 243 28.47 15.14 -25.33
CA ALA A 243 27.71 13.91 -25.08
C ALA A 243 27.05 13.37 -26.35
N LYS A 244 27.25 12.08 -26.64
CA LYS A 244 26.70 11.41 -27.84
C LYS A 244 25.98 10.11 -27.50
N GLY A 245 24.89 9.84 -28.23
CA GLY A 245 24.18 8.56 -28.23
C GLY A 245 23.75 8.08 -26.83
N HIS A 246 24.31 6.96 -26.38
CA HIS A 246 24.01 6.36 -25.07
C HIS A 246 24.30 7.30 -23.89
N GLN A 247 25.27 8.21 -24.01
CA GLN A 247 25.56 9.19 -22.95
C GLN A 247 24.38 10.14 -22.73
N LEU A 248 23.68 10.55 -23.80
CA LEU A 248 22.47 11.37 -23.68
C LEU A 248 21.36 10.61 -22.95
N VAL A 249 21.25 9.30 -23.18
CA VAL A 249 20.25 8.46 -22.53
C VAL A 249 20.56 8.28 -21.04
N PHE A 250 21.74 7.74 -20.71
CA PHE A 250 22.06 7.35 -19.35
C PHE A 250 22.41 8.53 -18.44
N ARG A 251 22.95 9.64 -18.98
CA ARG A 251 23.38 10.78 -18.17
C ARG A 251 22.40 11.95 -18.14
N VAL A 252 21.46 12.03 -19.10
CA VAL A 252 20.51 13.14 -19.19
C VAL A 252 19.07 12.64 -19.14
N ALA A 253 18.68 11.80 -20.10
CA ALA A 253 17.28 11.42 -20.25
C ALA A 253 16.77 10.53 -19.10
N ILE A 254 17.50 9.49 -18.70
CA ILE A 254 17.10 8.59 -17.60
C ILE A 254 17.05 9.32 -16.25
N PRO A 255 18.08 10.11 -15.85
CA PRO A 255 18.02 10.89 -14.62
C PRO A 255 16.83 11.87 -14.60
N HIS A 256 16.56 12.55 -15.71
CA HIS A 256 15.41 13.45 -15.82
C HIS A 256 14.07 12.68 -15.77
N ALA A 257 13.99 11.51 -16.40
CA ALA A 257 12.79 10.67 -16.42
C ALA A 257 12.58 9.87 -15.12
N MET A 258 13.54 9.87 -14.19
CA MET A 258 13.50 9.08 -12.95
C MET A 258 12.20 9.24 -12.13
N PRO A 259 11.63 10.45 -11.95
CA PRO A 259 10.35 10.60 -11.25
C PRO A 259 9.21 9.83 -11.93
N ASN A 260 9.17 9.85 -13.26
CA ASN A 260 8.16 9.13 -14.05
C ASN A 260 8.42 7.62 -14.03
N ILE A 261 9.67 7.18 -14.14
CA ILE A 261 10.04 5.76 -14.02
C ILE A 261 9.60 5.21 -12.67
N LEU A 262 9.91 5.91 -11.57
CA LEU A 262 9.50 5.50 -10.22
C LEU A 262 7.99 5.54 -10.03
N GLN A 263 7.29 6.48 -10.66
CA GLN A 263 5.82 6.47 -10.70
C GLN A 263 5.28 5.24 -11.44
N GLY A 264 5.90 4.86 -12.56
CA GLY A 264 5.61 3.63 -13.29
C GLY A 264 5.87 2.37 -12.45
N MET A 265 6.93 2.36 -11.66
CA MET A 265 7.23 1.27 -10.72
C MET A 265 6.14 1.13 -9.66
N THR A 266 5.62 2.24 -9.13
CA THR A 266 4.49 2.25 -8.18
C THR A 266 3.22 1.74 -8.84
N GLN A 267 2.88 2.21 -10.04
CA GLN A 267 1.71 1.75 -10.77
C GLN A 267 1.82 0.26 -11.13
N GLY A 268 3.02 -0.17 -11.53
CA GLY A 268 3.34 -1.58 -11.77
C GLY A 268 3.17 -2.43 -10.52
N MET A 269 3.55 -1.93 -9.34
CA MET A 269 3.39 -2.67 -8.08
C MET A 269 1.91 -2.88 -7.76
N SER A 270 1.08 -1.84 -7.91
CA SER A 270 -0.37 -1.96 -7.75
C SER A 270 -0.97 -2.99 -8.72
N SER A 271 -0.54 -2.96 -10.00
CA SER A 271 -0.98 -3.95 -10.99
C SER A 271 -0.52 -5.37 -10.66
N ALA A 272 0.72 -5.53 -10.19
CA ALA A 272 1.31 -6.80 -9.78
C ALA A 272 0.54 -7.44 -8.61
N CYS A 273 0.20 -6.65 -7.59
CA CYS A 273 -0.58 -7.09 -6.44
C CYS A 273 -1.97 -7.62 -6.85
N THR A 274 -2.66 -6.89 -7.73
CA THR A 274 -3.98 -7.33 -8.26
C THR A 274 -3.84 -8.60 -9.09
N ALA A 275 -2.85 -8.64 -9.99
CA ALA A 275 -2.57 -9.80 -10.83
C ALA A 275 -2.21 -11.05 -10.01
N LEU A 276 -1.38 -10.88 -8.97
CA LEU A 276 -0.99 -11.94 -8.03
C LEU A 276 -2.21 -12.57 -7.38
N LEU A 277 -3.10 -11.75 -6.80
CA LEU A 277 -4.26 -12.25 -6.09
C LEU A 277 -5.15 -13.10 -7.00
N VAL A 278 -5.45 -12.61 -8.20
CA VAL A 278 -6.28 -13.34 -9.17
C VAL A 278 -5.57 -14.62 -9.64
N ALA A 279 -4.27 -14.55 -9.94
CA ALA A 279 -3.51 -15.70 -10.41
C ALA A 279 -3.44 -16.82 -9.36
N GLU A 280 -3.20 -16.47 -8.09
CA GLU A 280 -3.15 -17.46 -7.01
C GLU A 280 -4.50 -18.13 -6.75
N MET A 281 -5.61 -17.38 -6.88
CA MET A 281 -6.95 -17.93 -6.71
C MET A 281 -7.34 -18.95 -7.80
N MET A 282 -6.71 -18.89 -8.98
CA MET A 282 -7.10 -19.69 -10.14
C MET A 282 -6.27 -20.97 -10.34
N GLY A 283 -5.33 -21.28 -9.44
CA GLY A 283 -4.68 -22.59 -9.45
C GLY A 283 -3.29 -22.67 -8.82
N ALA A 284 -2.83 -21.66 -8.09
CA ALA A 284 -1.60 -21.85 -7.32
C ALA A 284 -1.76 -22.97 -6.29
N GLU A 285 -0.71 -23.73 -6.03
CA GLU A 285 -0.72 -24.79 -4.99
C GLU A 285 -0.39 -24.23 -3.59
N ALA A 286 0.09 -22.99 -3.52
CA ALA A 286 0.40 -22.27 -2.30
C ALA A 286 0.33 -20.76 -2.55
N GLY A 287 0.00 -19.99 -1.52
CA GLY A 287 -0.17 -18.54 -1.61
C GLY A 287 -1.34 -18.04 -0.77
N LEU A 288 -1.39 -16.74 -0.50
CA LEU A 288 -2.50 -16.12 0.24
C LEU A 288 -3.80 -16.14 -0.58
N GLY A 289 -3.74 -15.91 -1.89
CA GLY A 289 -4.91 -16.02 -2.77
C GLY A 289 -5.45 -17.46 -2.85
N TRP A 290 -4.55 -18.44 -2.91
CA TRP A 290 -4.93 -19.85 -2.81
C TRP A 290 -5.59 -20.17 -1.47
N TYR A 291 -5.01 -19.71 -0.36
CA TYR A 291 -5.55 -19.96 0.97
C TYR A 291 -6.96 -19.34 1.14
N ILE A 292 -7.18 -18.12 0.63
CA ILE A 292 -8.51 -17.48 0.60
C ILE A 292 -9.50 -18.38 -0.13
N GLN A 293 -9.17 -18.84 -1.34
CA GLN A 293 -10.06 -19.66 -2.16
C GLN A 293 -10.32 -21.04 -1.55
N TRP A 294 -9.31 -21.64 -0.92
CA TRP A 294 -9.43 -22.90 -0.20
C TRP A 294 -10.39 -22.77 0.99
N GLN A 295 -10.16 -21.80 1.88
CA GLN A 295 -11.01 -21.60 3.07
C GLN A 295 -12.44 -21.20 2.70
N LYS A 296 -12.60 -20.41 1.63
CA LYS A 296 -13.92 -20.09 1.07
C LYS A 296 -14.66 -21.34 0.61
N SER A 297 -14.00 -22.26 -0.08
CA SER A 297 -14.61 -23.52 -0.54
C SER A 297 -15.08 -24.41 0.62
N TRP A 298 -14.41 -24.35 1.77
CA TRP A 298 -14.81 -25.05 3.00
C TRP A 298 -15.78 -24.25 3.88
N ALA A 299 -16.23 -23.07 3.42
CA ALA A 299 -17.07 -22.14 4.17
C ALA A 299 -16.49 -21.70 5.53
N ILE A 300 -15.16 -21.76 5.70
CA ILE A 300 -14.45 -21.29 6.91
C ILE A 300 -14.06 -19.83 6.71
N TYR A 301 -15.05 -18.95 6.77
CA TYR A 301 -14.86 -17.54 6.46
C TYR A 301 -13.91 -16.84 7.45
N SER A 302 -13.85 -17.22 8.74
CA SER A 302 -12.90 -16.62 9.70
C SER A 302 -11.45 -16.69 9.20
N LYS A 303 -11.05 -17.87 8.68
CA LYS A 303 -9.73 -18.08 8.07
C LYS A 303 -9.58 -17.34 6.74
N MET A 304 -10.63 -17.32 5.91
CA MET A 304 -10.64 -16.54 4.67
C MET A 304 -10.38 -15.04 4.92
N TYR A 305 -11.11 -14.42 5.86
CA TYR A 305 -10.92 -13.01 6.23
C TYR A 305 -9.56 -12.77 6.89
N ALA A 306 -9.03 -13.72 7.68
CA ALA A 306 -7.69 -13.62 8.24
C ALA A 306 -6.61 -13.46 7.13
N ALA A 307 -6.71 -14.26 6.07
CA ALA A 307 -5.80 -14.13 4.92
C ALA A 307 -6.01 -12.83 4.12
N ILE A 308 -7.25 -12.33 4.02
CA ILE A 308 -7.54 -11.01 3.40
C ILE A 308 -6.90 -9.87 4.22
N VAL A 309 -6.99 -9.92 5.55
CA VAL A 309 -6.34 -8.92 6.41
C VAL A 309 -4.82 -8.96 6.21
N LEU A 310 -4.22 -10.16 6.19
CA LEU A 310 -2.79 -10.32 5.98
C LEU A 310 -2.35 -9.80 4.60
N ILE A 311 -3.07 -10.11 3.52
CA ILE A 311 -2.67 -9.64 2.18
C ILE A 311 -2.74 -8.12 2.08
N CYS A 312 -3.74 -7.48 2.70
CA CYS A 312 -3.85 -6.02 2.79
C CYS A 312 -2.65 -5.41 3.52
N LEU A 313 -2.25 -6.00 4.66
CA LEU A 313 -1.08 -5.54 5.41
C LEU A 313 0.22 -5.69 4.61
N ILE A 314 0.41 -6.83 3.94
CA ILE A 314 1.60 -7.11 3.14
C ILE A 314 1.69 -6.16 1.93
N PHE A 315 0.61 -5.99 1.17
CA PHE A 315 0.62 -5.09 0.01
C PHE A 315 0.81 -3.63 0.42
N THR A 316 0.24 -3.22 1.55
CA THR A 316 0.48 -1.90 2.13
C THR A 316 1.95 -1.75 2.51
N ALA A 317 2.56 -2.75 3.16
CA ALA A 317 3.97 -2.72 3.53
C ALA A 317 4.90 -2.67 2.32
N VAL A 318 4.67 -3.49 1.30
CA VAL A 318 5.46 -3.50 0.06
C VAL A 318 5.37 -2.14 -0.66
N THR A 319 4.17 -1.59 -0.78
CA THR A 319 3.95 -0.27 -1.40
C THR A 319 4.59 0.85 -0.59
N PHE A 320 4.52 0.78 0.74
CA PHE A 320 5.18 1.72 1.63
C PHE A 320 6.70 1.69 1.45
N ILE A 321 7.32 0.52 1.42
CA ILE A 321 8.76 0.35 1.19
C ILE A 321 9.16 0.96 -0.16
N LEU A 322 8.39 0.70 -1.22
CA LEU A 322 8.64 1.27 -2.54
C LEU A 322 8.57 2.81 -2.52
N ASN A 323 7.61 3.39 -1.81
CA ASN A 323 7.51 4.85 -1.66
C ASN A 323 8.65 5.45 -0.85
N VAL A 324 9.17 4.74 0.16
CA VAL A 324 10.37 5.15 0.90
C VAL A 324 11.59 5.14 -0.02
N ILE A 325 11.78 4.09 -0.82
CA ILE A 325 12.85 4.01 -1.82
C ILE A 325 12.74 5.18 -2.81
N LYS A 326 11.54 5.43 -3.36
CA LYS A 326 11.27 6.55 -4.26
C LYS A 326 11.71 7.89 -3.65
N ARG A 327 11.35 8.14 -2.39
CA ARG A 327 11.74 9.38 -1.68
C ARG A 327 13.25 9.50 -1.55
N ILE A 328 13.96 8.43 -1.21
CA ILE A 328 15.42 8.44 -1.08
C ILE A 328 16.10 8.72 -2.42
N VAL A 329 15.64 8.09 -3.51
CA VAL A 329 16.20 8.27 -4.86
C VAL A 329 15.92 9.68 -5.40
N LEU A 330 14.75 10.25 -5.08
CA LEU A 330 14.32 11.57 -5.58
C LEU A 330 14.62 12.72 -4.63
N ARG A 331 15.52 12.56 -3.64
CA ARG A 331 15.90 13.65 -2.71
C ARG A 331 16.37 14.92 -3.42
N TRP A 332 17.01 14.79 -4.59
CA TRP A 332 17.46 15.92 -5.39
C TRP A 332 16.31 16.75 -5.98
N GLN A 333 15.09 16.21 -6.06
CA GLN A 333 13.90 16.93 -6.54
C GLN A 333 13.11 17.62 -5.42
N GLU A 334 13.33 17.27 -4.15
CA GLU A 334 12.55 17.81 -3.01
C GLU A 334 12.75 19.33 -2.78
N GLY A 335 13.56 20.00 -3.60
CA GLY A 335 13.67 21.47 -3.68
C GLY A 335 12.75 22.15 -4.70
N VAL A 336 12.07 21.42 -5.60
CA VAL A 336 11.31 21.98 -6.72
C VAL A 336 9.79 21.86 -6.54
N VAL A 337 9.31 20.97 -5.67
CA VAL A 337 7.88 20.83 -5.36
C VAL A 337 7.68 20.78 -3.85
N LYS A 338 7.05 21.83 -3.31
CA LYS A 338 6.44 21.85 -1.98
C LYS A 338 5.07 22.47 -2.05
#